data_AF-A0A741N0L7-F1
#
_entry.id   AF-A0A741N0L7-F1
#
_cell.length_a   1.000
_cell.length_b   1.000
_cell.length_c   1.000
_cell.angle_alpha   90.00
_cell.angle_beta   90.00
_cell.angle_gamma   90.00
#
_symmetry.space_group_name_H-M   'P 1'
#
loop_
_entity.id
_entity.type
_entity.pdbx_description
1 polymer ?
#
loop_
_entity_poly.entity_id
_entity_poly.type
_entity_poly.pdbx_seq_one_letter_code
_entity_poly.pdbx_strand_id
1 'polypeptide(L)' 'MMDKQKRKAMLQIAVDSLRAAEYALGQLTDSYTEERDGKFSACHPQSSFASSLGQLTQLRKSLMKARV' A
#
# COMPACT_ATOMS: atom_id res chain seq x y z
N MET A 1 -17.17 -3.44 -26.11
CA MET A 1 -17.41 -3.91 -24.72
C MET A 1 -16.16 -4.66 -24.26
N MET A 2 -15.60 -4.29 -23.10
CA MET A 2 -14.44 -5.02 -22.56
C MET A 2 -14.89 -6.40 -22.05
N ASP A 3 -14.12 -7.44 -22.36
CA ASP A 3 -14.42 -8.81 -21.93
C ASP A 3 -14.34 -8.95 -20.39
N LYS A 4 -15.22 -9.77 -19.80
CA LYS A 4 -15.30 -9.97 -18.34
C LYS A 4 -14.01 -10.57 -17.79
N GLN A 5 -13.37 -11.48 -18.51
CA GLN A 5 -12.09 -12.07 -18.09
C GLN A 5 -10.98 -11.03 -18.13
N LYS A 6 -10.95 -10.17 -19.16
CA LYS A 6 -10.00 -9.04 -19.22
C LYS A 6 -10.10 -8.12 -18.02
N ARG A 7 -11.32 -7.78 -17.58
CA ARG A 7 -11.49 -6.93 -16.38
C ARG A 7 -11.05 -7.63 -15.09
N LYS A 8 -11.30 -8.94 -14.95
CA LYS A 8 -10.78 -9.73 -13.81
C LYS A 8 -9.25 -9.78 -13.79
N ALA A 9 -8.62 -9.95 -14.94
CA ALA A 9 -7.16 -9.94 -15.05
C ALA A 9 -6.57 -8.58 -14.61
N MET A 10 -7.16 -7.47 -15.06
CA MET A 10 -6.74 -6.13 -14.61
C MET A 10 -6.97 -5.90 -13.12
N LEU A 11 -8.10 -6.38 -12.57
CA LEU A 11 -8.36 -6.32 -11.14
C LEU A 11 -7.28 -7.06 -10.35
N GLN A 12 -6.90 -8.25 -10.80
CA GLN A 12 -5.86 -9.04 -10.15
C GLN A 12 -4.50 -8.31 -10.19
N ILE A 13 -4.11 -7.77 -11.35
CA ILE A 13 -2.88 -6.97 -11.50
C ILE A 13 -2.88 -5.78 -10.54
N ALA A 14 -4.01 -5.07 -10.41
CA ALA A 14 -4.14 -3.95 -9.48
C ALA A 14 -3.98 -4.40 -8.01
N VAL A 15 -4.62 -5.50 -7.61
CA VAL A 15 -4.50 -6.07 -6.26
C VAL A 15 -3.07 -6.47 -5.94
N ASP A 16 -2.37 -7.13 -6.87
CA ASP A 16 -0.99 -7.58 -6.68
C ASP A 16 -0.01 -6.41 -6.61
N SER A 17 -0.24 -5.37 -7.43
CA SER A 17 0.56 -4.14 -7.38
C SER A 17 0.42 -3.41 -6.04
N LEU A 18 -0.81 -3.33 -5.50
CA LEU A 18 -1.05 -2.76 -4.18
C LEU A 18 -0.41 -3.59 -3.07
N ARG A 19 -0.41 -4.92 -3.18
CA ARG A 19 0.24 -5.80 -2.22
C ARG A 19 1.76 -5.59 -2.19
N ALA A 20 2.39 -5.43 -3.36
CA ALA A 20 3.81 -5.10 -3.46
C ALA A 20 4.12 -3.72 -2.87
N ALA A 21 3.27 -2.72 -3.15
CA ALA A 21 3.41 -1.38 -2.58
C ALA A 21 3.24 -1.36 -1.06
N GLU A 22 2.27 -2.10 -0.50
CA GLU A 22 2.09 -2.27 0.95
C GLU A 22 3.34 -2.85 1.60
N TYR A 23 3.94 -3.88 1.00
CA TYR A 23 5.15 -4.50 1.53
C TYR A 23 6.35 -3.53 1.53
N ALA A 24 6.58 -2.82 0.42
CA ALA A 24 7.67 -1.86 0.32
C ALA A 24 7.49 -0.67 1.29
N LEU A 25 6.27 -0.15 1.40
CA LEU A 25 5.95 0.97 2.30
C LEU A 25 5.99 0.55 3.77
N GLY A 26 5.62 -0.70 4.08
CA GLY A 26 5.79 -1.30 5.41
C GLY A 26 7.26 -1.31 5.82
N GLN A 27 8.14 -1.85 4.99
CA GLN A 27 9.59 -1.85 5.27
C GLN A 27 10.16 -0.43 5.44
N LEU A 28 9.72 0.52 4.60
CA LEU A 28 10.13 1.92 4.75
C LEU A 28 9.62 2.53 6.05
N THR A 29 8.43 2.16 6.52
CA THR A 29 7.88 2.65 7.80
C THR A 29 8.65 2.05 8.97
N ASP A 30 8.99 0.76 8.88
CA ASP A 30 9.72 0.04 9.91
C ASP A 30 11.16 0.55 10.05
N SER A 31 11.82 0.97 8.96
CA SER A 31 13.18 1.52 9.02
C SER A 31 13.29 2.77 9.90
N TYR A 32 12.21 3.56 10.03
CA TYR A 32 12.17 4.72 10.94
C TYR A 32 12.12 4.31 12.43
N THR A 33 11.80 3.06 12.75
CA THR A 33 11.78 2.55 14.14
C THR A 33 13.12 1.97 14.59
N GLU A 34 13.99 1.60 13.64
CA GLU A 34 15.29 0.96 13.91
C GLU A 34 16.44 1.98 14.08
N GLU A 35 16.26 3.24 13.69
CA GLU A 35 17.28 4.29 13.81
C GLU A 35 17.36 4.87 15.24
N ARG A 36 18.49 4.62 15.91
CA ARG A 36 18.78 5.01 17.32
C ARG A 36 19.29 6.45 17.52
N ASP A 37 19.57 7.19 16.44
CA ASP A 37 20.28 8.48 16.53
C ASP A 37 19.38 9.70 16.78
N GLY A 38 18.07 9.51 16.94
CA GLY A 38 17.17 10.50 17.57
C GLY A 38 16.99 11.85 16.85
N LYS A 39 17.62 12.07 15.69
CA LYS A 39 17.55 13.33 14.93
C LYS A 39 16.66 13.21 13.70
N PHE A 40 15.37 12.95 13.89
CA PHE A 40 14.37 13.35 12.90
C PHE A 40 13.71 14.65 13.36
N SER A 41 14.09 15.75 12.73
CA SER A 41 13.37 17.02 12.84
C SER A 41 13.06 17.52 11.44
N ALA A 42 11.92 17.08 10.91
CA ALA A 42 11.01 17.87 10.06
C ALA A 42 9.75 17.03 9.75
N CYS A 43 8.74 17.12 10.63
CA CYS A 43 7.34 16.73 10.39
C CYS A 43 7.06 15.25 9.99
N HIS A 44 7.24 14.34 10.95
CA HIS A 44 6.65 12.99 11.05
C HIS A 44 6.49 12.14 9.76
N PRO A 45 7.57 11.85 9.02
CA PRO A 45 7.50 10.98 7.83
C PRO A 45 6.95 9.59 8.15
N GLN A 46 7.32 8.99 9.27
CA GLN A 46 6.78 7.69 9.72
C GLN A 46 5.25 7.70 9.84
N SER A 47 4.65 8.75 10.42
CA SER A 47 3.19 8.79 10.60
C SER A 47 2.46 9.01 9.28
N SER A 48 3.05 9.81 8.37
CA SER A 48 2.56 9.98 7.00
C SER A 48 2.61 8.66 6.22
N PHE A 49 3.72 7.92 6.29
CA PHE A 49 3.84 6.62 5.62
C PHE A 49 2.93 5.54 6.22
N ALA A 50 2.77 5.50 7.54
CA ALA A 50 1.81 4.62 8.20
C ALA A 50 0.36 4.92 7.77
N SER A 51 0.01 6.20 7.62
CA SER A 51 -1.30 6.61 7.11
C SER A 51 -1.50 6.16 5.65
N SER A 52 -0.52 6.39 4.78
CA SER A 52 -0.55 5.91 3.40
C SER A 52 -0.61 4.38 3.30
N LEU A 53 0.07 3.64 4.19
CA LEU A 53 0.00 2.18 4.27
C LEU A 53 -1.42 1.71 4.63
N GLY A 54 -2.08 2.39 5.57
CA GLY A 54 -3.48 2.16 5.91
C GLY A 54 -4.41 2.38 4.71
N GLN A 55 -4.21 3.47 3.97
CA GLN A 55 -4.99 3.79 2.76
C GLN A 55 -4.81 2.73 1.66
N LEU A 56 -3.57 2.29 1.39
CA LEU A 56 -3.29 1.22 0.43
C LEU A 56 -3.95 -0.10 0.84
N THR A 57 -3.86 -0.45 2.12
CA THR A 57 -4.49 -1.65 2.68
C THR A 57 -6.01 -1.63 2.50
N GLN A 58 -6.64 -0.48 2.77
CA GLN A 58 -8.07 -0.32 2.58
C GLN A 58 -8.47 -0.40 1.11
N LEU A 59 -7.71 0.24 0.22
CA LEU A 59 -7.93 0.19 -1.23
C LEU A 59 -7.82 -1.24 -1.77
N ARG A 60 -6.77 -1.99 -1.40
CA ARG A 60 -6.60 -3.38 -1.81
C ARG A 60 -7.77 -4.25 -1.35
N LYS A 61 -8.18 -4.13 -0.08
CA LYS A 61 -9.34 -4.87 0.46
C LYS A 61 -10.64 -4.52 -0.27
N SER A 62 -10.81 -3.26 -0.67
CA SER A 62 -11.96 -2.81 -1.48
C SER A 62 -11.95 -3.46 -2.87
N LEU A 63 -10.81 -3.45 -3.55
CA LEU A 63 -10.66 -4.08 -4.87
C LEU A 63 -10.87 -5.59 -4.83
N MET A 64 -10.39 -6.29 -3.79
CA MET A 64 -10.65 -7.73 -3.63
C MET A 64 -12.14 -8.08 -3.48
N LYS A 65 -12.95 -7.15 -2.97
CA LYS A 65 -14.41 -7.31 -2.84
C LYS A 65 -15.18 -6.86 -4.09
N ALA A 66 -14.53 -6.17 -5.02
CA ALA A 66 -15.16 -5.67 -6.23
C ALA A 66 -15.63 -6.86 -7.10
N ARG A 67 -16.90 -6.81 -7.53
CA ARG A 67 -17.47 -7.82 -8.43
C ARG A 67 -17.29 -7.34 -9.88
N VAL A 68 -16.34 -7.94 -10.59
CA VAL A 68 -15.94 -7.56 -11.95
C VAL A 68 -16.11 -8.71 -12.96
#